data_AF-A0A178UPI4-F1
#
_entry.id   AF-A0A178UPI4-F1
#
_cell.length_a   1.000
_cell.length_b   1.000
_cell.length_c   1.000
_cell.angle_alpha   90.00
_cell.angle_beta   90.00
_cell.angle_gamma   90.00
#
_symmetry.space_group_name_H-M   'P 1'
#
loop_
_entity.id
_entity.type
_entity.pdbx_description
1 polymer ?
#
loop_
_entity_poly.entity_id
_entity_poly.type
_entity_poly.pdbx_seq_one_letter_code
_entity_poly.pdbx_strand_id
1 'polypeptide(L)'
;MGKGGALSESVIKNIVLSYSYVAIWIFLSFTVIVYNKYILDKKMYNWPFPISLTMIHMSFCSTLAFLIIKVFKFVEPVKMTRETYLRSVVPIGALYALSLWLSNSAYIYLSVSFIQMLKALMPVAVYSIGVLFKKEGFKSDTMMNMLSISFGVAIAAYGEARFDVWGVILQLGAVAFEATRLVLIQILLGDKGIKLNPITSLYYVAPCCLAFLFIPWIYVEFPVLRDTSSFHLDYAIFGANSFCAFALNLAVFLLVGKTSALTMNVAGVVKDWLLIAFSWSVIKDTVTPINLFGYGIAFLGVAYYNHAKLQALKAKEEEKKKIQQADEESGRLLEEREGDVEGKKNDQSGN
;
A
#
# COMPACT_ATOMS: atom_id res chain seq x y z
N MET A 1 6.04 -16.19 -44.45
CA MET A 1 5.72 -17.02 -43.26
C MET A 1 6.94 -16.99 -42.34
N GLY A 2 7.10 -16.02 -41.44
CA GLY A 2 6.30 -15.87 -40.23
C GLY A 2 6.88 -16.70 -39.07
N LYS A 3 8.20 -16.61 -38.80
CA LYS A 3 8.79 -17.21 -37.59
C LYS A 3 8.44 -16.33 -36.41
N GLY A 4 7.38 -16.72 -35.69
CA GLY A 4 7.00 -16.12 -34.41
C GLY A 4 8.17 -16.16 -33.43
N GLY A 5 8.48 -15.01 -32.85
CA GLY A 5 9.59 -14.85 -31.91
C GLY A 5 9.38 -15.72 -30.68
N ALA A 6 10.23 -16.74 -30.54
CA ALA A 6 10.40 -17.40 -29.25
C ALA A 6 10.94 -16.34 -28.28
N LEU A 7 10.15 -15.98 -27.27
CA LEU A 7 10.64 -15.16 -26.16
C LEU A 7 11.90 -15.82 -25.60
N SER A 8 12.98 -15.04 -25.42
CA SER A 8 14.21 -15.58 -24.86
C SER A 8 13.94 -16.17 -23.47
N GLU A 9 14.59 -17.30 -23.15
CA GLU A 9 14.39 -18.05 -21.91
C GLU A 9 14.56 -17.16 -20.66
N SER A 10 15.46 -16.18 -20.73
CA SER A 10 15.66 -15.15 -19.71
C SER A 10 14.42 -14.27 -19.48
N VAL A 11 13.71 -13.88 -20.54
CA VAL A 11 12.48 -13.08 -20.43
C VAL A 11 11.36 -13.90 -19.81
N ILE A 12 11.20 -15.17 -20.23
CA ILE A 12 10.20 -16.08 -19.65
C ILE A 12 10.46 -16.25 -18.15
N LYS A 13 11.72 -16.50 -17.75
CA LYS A 13 12.11 -16.64 -16.34
C LYS A 13 11.75 -15.39 -15.52
N ASN A 14 12.03 -14.19 -16.03
CA ASN A 14 11.70 -12.93 -15.35
C ASN A 14 10.19 -12.72 -15.22
N ILE A 15 9.42 -13.08 -16.26
CA ILE A 15 7.96 -13.01 -16.24
C ILE A 15 7.38 -13.96 -15.18
N VAL A 16 7.79 -15.23 -15.19
CA VAL A 16 7.34 -16.24 -14.23
C VAL A 16 7.65 -15.82 -12.79
N LEU A 17 8.87 -15.34 -12.56
CA LEU A 17 9.32 -14.87 -11.25
C LEU A 17 8.53 -13.65 -10.77
N SER A 18 8.19 -12.72 -11.67
CA SER A 18 7.35 -11.55 -11.34
C SER A 18 5.92 -11.96 -10.97
N TYR A 19 5.28 -12.84 -11.76
CA TYR A 19 3.95 -13.34 -11.45
C TYR A 19 3.93 -14.19 -10.17
N SER A 20 5.01 -14.91 -9.88
CA SER A 20 5.15 -15.65 -8.62
C SER A 20 5.15 -14.72 -7.41
N TYR A 21 5.88 -13.59 -7.46
CA TYR A 21 5.84 -12.60 -6.37
C TYR A 21 4.45 -11.96 -6.22
N VAL A 22 3.76 -11.68 -7.33
CA VAL A 22 2.37 -11.18 -7.28
C VAL A 22 1.47 -12.20 -6.59
N ALA A 23 1.53 -13.47 -6.98
CA ALA A 23 0.71 -14.53 -6.39
C ALA A 23 0.98 -14.71 -4.89
N ILE A 24 2.25 -14.72 -4.47
CA ILE A 24 2.65 -14.80 -3.06
C ILE A 24 2.10 -13.60 -2.28
N TRP A 25 2.25 -12.39 -2.82
CA TRP A 25 1.73 -11.19 -2.17
C TRP A 25 0.20 -11.21 -2.03
N ILE A 26 -0.52 -11.62 -3.07
CA ILE A 26 -1.98 -11.78 -3.03
C ILE A 26 -2.36 -12.81 -1.97
N PHE A 27 -1.74 -13.99 -1.97
CA PHE A 27 -2.02 -15.06 -1.02
C PHE A 27 -1.76 -14.65 0.44
N LEU A 28 -0.63 -13.99 0.71
CA LEU A 28 -0.30 -13.52 2.06
C LEU A 28 -1.24 -12.39 2.50
N SER A 29 -1.56 -11.45 1.62
CA SER A 29 -2.51 -10.38 1.94
C SER A 29 -3.89 -10.95 2.23
N PHE A 30 -4.30 -11.93 1.44
CA PHE A 30 -5.54 -12.64 1.59
C PHE A 30 -5.61 -13.36 2.95
N THR A 31 -4.56 -14.13 3.26
CA THR A 31 -4.43 -14.88 4.52
C THR A 31 -4.53 -13.95 5.72
N VAL A 32 -3.79 -12.83 5.73
CA VAL A 32 -3.82 -11.87 6.86
C VAL A 32 -5.22 -11.29 7.07
N ILE A 33 -5.92 -10.91 6.00
CA ILE A 33 -7.26 -10.32 6.10
C ILE A 33 -8.27 -11.32 6.68
N VAL A 34 -8.30 -12.53 6.12
CA VAL A 34 -9.22 -13.59 6.60
C VAL A 34 -8.86 -14.00 8.03
N TYR A 35 -7.58 -14.08 8.35
CA TYR A 35 -7.13 -14.49 9.68
C TYR A 35 -7.43 -13.40 10.73
N ASN A 36 -7.26 -12.12 10.41
CA ASN A 36 -7.69 -11.03 11.29
C ASN A 36 -9.21 -11.05 11.50
N LYS A 37 -9.99 -11.29 10.45
CA LYS A 37 -11.45 -11.44 10.57
C LYS A 37 -11.80 -12.63 11.47
N TYR A 38 -11.15 -13.78 11.28
CA TYR A 38 -11.36 -14.98 12.09
C TYR A 38 -11.13 -14.73 13.58
N ILE A 39 -10.04 -14.04 13.94
CA ILE A 39 -9.69 -13.72 15.33
C ILE A 39 -10.70 -12.73 15.94
N LEU A 40 -11.02 -11.65 15.21
CA LEU A 40 -11.78 -10.51 15.73
C LEU A 40 -13.30 -10.71 15.69
N ASP A 41 -13.81 -11.58 14.82
CA ASP A 41 -15.26 -11.82 14.71
C ASP A 41 -15.78 -12.60 15.93
N LYS A 42 -16.80 -12.04 16.58
CA LYS A 42 -17.46 -12.61 17.76
C LYS A 42 -18.10 -13.97 17.50
N LYS A 43 -18.43 -14.29 16.26
CA LYS A 43 -19.04 -15.58 15.86
C LYS A 43 -18.00 -16.65 15.55
N MET A 44 -16.73 -16.29 15.41
CA MET A 44 -15.64 -17.20 15.07
C MET A 44 -14.77 -17.46 16.29
N TYR A 45 -13.55 -16.93 16.33
CA TYR A 45 -12.62 -17.11 17.45
C TYR A 45 -13.02 -16.29 18.69
N ASN A 46 -13.82 -15.23 18.51
CA ASN A 46 -14.35 -14.41 19.59
C ASN A 46 -13.28 -13.72 20.45
N TRP A 47 -12.29 -13.10 19.82
CA TRP A 47 -11.32 -12.24 20.49
C TRP A 47 -11.38 -10.81 19.92
N PRO A 48 -12.41 -10.02 20.26
CA PRO A 48 -12.68 -8.72 19.64
C PRO A 48 -11.80 -7.58 20.21
N PHE A 49 -10.48 -7.79 20.23
CA PHE A 49 -9.48 -6.85 20.75
C PHE A 49 -8.53 -6.35 19.63
N PRO A 50 -9.02 -5.50 18.71
CA PRO A 50 -8.30 -5.06 17.52
C PRO A 50 -7.02 -4.25 17.82
N ILE A 51 -7.00 -3.43 18.87
CA ILE A 51 -5.79 -2.69 19.27
C ILE A 51 -4.73 -3.67 19.74
N SER A 52 -5.10 -4.62 20.60
CA SER A 52 -4.22 -5.65 21.12
C SER A 52 -3.66 -6.53 19.99
N LEU A 53 -4.51 -6.95 19.04
CA LEU A 53 -4.06 -7.70 17.85
C LEU A 53 -3.00 -6.92 17.08
N THR A 54 -3.27 -5.63 16.84
CA THR A 54 -2.37 -4.75 16.09
C THR A 54 -1.06 -4.51 16.84
N MET A 55 -1.10 -4.38 18.17
CA MET A 55 0.09 -4.26 19.01
C MET A 55 0.95 -5.52 18.96
N ILE A 56 0.34 -6.71 18.98
CA ILE A 56 1.06 -7.99 18.83
C ILE A 56 1.76 -8.02 17.45
N HIS A 57 1.05 -7.66 16.38
CA HIS A 57 1.65 -7.57 15.03
C HIS A 57 2.83 -6.61 15.00
N MET A 58 2.65 -5.40 15.52
CA MET A 58 3.70 -4.37 15.51
C MET A 58 4.89 -4.74 16.37
N SER A 59 4.67 -5.36 17.52
CA SER A 59 5.74 -5.89 18.37
C SER A 59 6.54 -6.98 17.65
N PHE A 60 5.84 -7.97 17.09
CA PHE A 60 6.47 -9.07 16.35
C PHE A 60 7.25 -8.56 15.13
N CYS A 61 6.62 -7.72 14.32
CA CYS A 61 7.20 -7.13 13.13
C CYS A 61 8.41 -6.24 13.44
N SER A 62 8.33 -5.44 14.50
CA SER A 62 9.42 -4.57 14.96
C SER A 62 10.62 -5.40 15.42
N THR A 63 10.39 -6.42 16.26
CA THR A 63 11.45 -7.32 16.73
C THR A 63 12.13 -8.03 15.56
N LEU A 64 11.36 -8.59 14.62
CA LEU A 64 11.93 -9.31 13.50
C LEU A 64 12.64 -8.39 12.50
N ALA A 65 12.11 -7.19 12.25
CA ALA A 65 12.81 -6.17 11.45
C ALA A 65 14.13 -5.74 12.11
N PHE A 66 14.16 -5.59 13.44
CA PHE A 66 15.38 -5.33 14.20
C PHE A 66 16.40 -6.47 14.02
N LEU A 67 15.98 -7.72 14.18
CA LEU A 67 16.86 -8.88 13.99
C LEU A 67 17.44 -8.92 12.56
N ILE A 68 16.62 -8.71 11.54
CA ILE A 68 17.04 -8.73 10.13
C ILE A 68 18.06 -7.63 9.82
N ILE A 69 17.87 -6.42 10.34
CA ILE A 69 18.73 -5.27 10.04
C ILE A 69 20.00 -5.27 10.92
N LYS A 70 19.86 -5.51 12.23
CA LYS A 70 20.95 -5.32 13.20
C LYS A 70 21.73 -6.59 13.49
N VAL A 71 21.07 -7.75 13.51
CA VAL A 71 21.71 -9.03 13.85
C VAL A 71 22.17 -9.74 12.58
N PHE A 72 21.25 -10.00 11.66
CA PHE A 72 21.56 -10.75 10.42
C PHE A 72 22.13 -9.88 9.31
N LYS A 73 21.96 -8.55 9.37
CA LYS A 73 22.45 -7.58 8.38
C LYS A 73 22.04 -7.90 6.94
N PHE A 74 20.87 -8.50 6.75
CA PHE A 74 20.34 -8.79 5.40
C PHE A 74 19.88 -7.53 4.66
N VAL A 75 19.66 -6.43 5.39
CA VAL A 75 19.23 -5.15 4.84
C VAL A 75 20.13 -4.05 5.40
N GLU A 76 20.63 -3.19 4.51
CA GLU A 76 21.47 -2.07 4.92
C GLU A 76 20.69 -1.07 5.79
N PRO A 77 21.23 -0.69 6.96
CA PRO A 77 20.57 0.28 7.82
C PRO A 77 20.64 1.68 7.18
N VAL A 78 19.49 2.26 6.89
CA VAL A 78 19.41 3.65 6.43
C VAL A 78 19.70 4.58 7.59
N LYS A 79 20.79 5.35 7.54
CA LYS A 79 21.09 6.34 8.59
C LYS A 79 20.04 7.44 8.56
N MET A 80 19.29 7.60 9.66
CA MET A 80 18.30 8.66 9.80
C MET A 80 18.65 9.54 11.00
N THR A 81 18.67 10.85 10.79
CA THR A 81 18.88 11.82 11.87
C THR A 81 17.70 11.81 12.83
N ARG A 82 17.93 12.10 14.12
CA ARG A 82 16.87 12.19 15.13
C ARG A 82 15.80 13.21 14.74
N GLU A 83 16.21 14.33 14.16
CA GLU A 83 15.28 15.35 13.67
C GLU A 83 14.38 14.81 12.56
N THR A 84 14.94 14.11 11.57
CA THR A 84 14.14 13.50 10.50
C THR A 84 13.22 12.42 11.03
N TYR A 85 13.67 11.63 12.01
CA TYR A 85 12.82 10.64 12.67
C TYR A 85 11.63 11.30 13.36
N LEU A 86 11.86 12.32 14.19
CA LEU A 86 10.80 13.01 14.94
C LEU A 86 9.85 13.82 14.05
N ARG A 87 10.36 14.53 13.03
CA ARG A 87 9.53 15.36 12.13
C ARG A 87 8.85 14.58 11.01
N SER A 88 9.45 13.48 10.56
CA SER A 88 8.94 12.72 9.42
C SER A 88 8.32 11.39 9.83
N VAL A 89 9.01 10.56 10.61
CA VAL A 89 8.53 9.19 10.93
C VAL A 89 7.45 9.19 12.00
N VAL A 90 7.59 9.97 13.06
CA VAL A 90 6.62 9.95 14.18
C VAL A 90 5.20 10.31 13.73
N PRO A 91 4.95 11.38 12.95
CA PRO A 91 3.61 11.66 12.43
C PRO A 91 3.06 10.56 11.51
N ILE A 92 3.93 9.98 10.66
CA ILE A 92 3.56 8.85 9.79
C ILE A 92 3.17 7.63 10.63
N GLY A 93 3.90 7.35 11.71
CA GLY A 93 3.60 6.26 12.64
C GLY A 93 2.30 6.47 13.42
N ALA A 94 1.99 7.70 13.83
CA ALA A 94 0.72 8.04 14.48
C ALA A 94 -0.47 7.79 13.55
N LEU A 95 -0.40 8.28 12.31
CA LEU A 95 -1.45 8.06 11.31
C LEU A 95 -1.59 6.58 10.96
N TYR A 96 -0.48 5.84 10.89
CA TYR A 96 -0.53 4.41 10.64
C TYR A 96 -1.18 3.64 11.81
N ALA A 97 -0.86 3.99 13.05
CA ALA A 97 -1.50 3.42 14.23
C ALA A 97 -3.02 3.62 14.20
N LEU A 98 -3.48 4.85 13.94
CA LEU A 98 -4.91 5.16 13.82
C LEU A 98 -5.57 4.40 12.66
N SER A 99 -4.94 4.40 11.48
CA SER A 99 -5.38 3.63 10.30
C SER A 99 -5.60 2.15 10.63
N LEU A 100 -4.62 1.50 11.27
CA LEU A 100 -4.69 0.09 11.61
C LEU A 100 -5.71 -0.21 12.69
N TRP A 101 -5.76 0.61 13.75
CA TRP A 101 -6.75 0.44 14.82
C TRP A 101 -8.17 0.50 14.24
N LEU A 102 -8.49 1.56 13.49
CA LEU A 102 -9.83 1.73 12.94
C LEU A 102 -10.15 0.67 11.89
N SER A 103 -9.21 0.31 11.01
CA SER A 103 -9.44 -0.73 9.99
C SER A 103 -9.63 -2.11 10.60
N ASN A 104 -8.89 -2.46 11.66
CA ASN A 104 -9.07 -3.74 12.34
C ASN A 104 -10.37 -3.76 13.16
N SER A 105 -10.73 -2.64 13.80
CA SER A 105 -12.00 -2.52 14.52
C SER A 105 -13.21 -2.70 13.60
N ALA A 106 -13.11 -2.26 12.33
CA ALA A 106 -14.18 -2.46 11.36
C ALA A 106 -14.53 -3.94 11.11
N TYR A 107 -13.59 -4.89 11.27
CA TYR A 107 -13.88 -6.33 11.12
C TYR A 107 -14.87 -6.88 12.16
N ILE A 108 -15.07 -6.19 13.28
CA ILE A 108 -16.05 -6.60 14.29
C ILE A 108 -17.47 -6.33 13.79
N TYR A 109 -17.67 -5.27 13.01
CA TYR A 109 -18.99 -4.77 12.61
C TYR A 109 -19.35 -5.13 11.17
N LEU A 110 -18.38 -5.16 10.28
CA LEU A 110 -18.60 -5.28 8.84
C LEU A 110 -18.16 -6.65 8.28
N SER A 111 -18.73 -7.00 7.14
CA SER A 111 -18.30 -8.13 6.31
C SER A 111 -16.96 -7.80 5.60
N VAL A 112 -16.19 -8.82 5.23
CA VAL A 112 -14.89 -8.57 4.56
C VAL A 112 -15.10 -8.00 3.16
N SER A 113 -16.14 -8.45 2.44
CA SER A 113 -16.54 -7.88 1.16
C SER A 113 -16.90 -6.39 1.27
N PHE A 114 -17.65 -6.00 2.29
CA PHE A 114 -18.06 -4.61 2.49
C PHE A 114 -16.88 -3.72 2.89
N ILE A 115 -15.98 -4.21 3.76
CA ILE A 115 -14.72 -3.51 4.07
C ILE A 115 -13.89 -3.29 2.82
N GLN A 116 -13.75 -4.32 1.98
CA GLN A 116 -12.96 -4.24 0.77
C GLN A 116 -13.57 -3.27 -0.25
N MET A 117 -14.91 -3.20 -0.31
CA MET A 117 -15.62 -2.20 -1.09
C MET A 117 -15.38 -0.78 -0.54
N LEU A 118 -15.47 -0.54 0.77
CA LEU A 118 -15.19 0.80 1.34
C LEU A 118 -13.74 1.23 1.05
N LYS A 119 -12.80 0.28 1.02
CA LYS A 119 -11.41 0.52 0.61
C LYS A 119 -11.26 0.90 -0.87
N ALA A 120 -12.26 0.67 -1.73
CA ALA A 120 -12.25 1.20 -3.10
C ALA A 120 -12.29 2.74 -3.13
N LEU A 121 -12.67 3.40 -2.02
CA LEU A 121 -12.55 4.86 -1.86
C LEU A 121 -11.10 5.32 -1.58
N MET A 122 -10.14 4.41 -1.43
CA MET A 122 -8.75 4.77 -1.14
C MET A 122 -8.16 5.75 -2.16
N PRO A 123 -8.32 5.57 -3.48
CA PRO A 123 -7.85 6.55 -4.46
C PRO A 123 -8.54 7.91 -4.35
N VAL A 124 -9.84 7.92 -3.99
CA VAL A 124 -10.63 9.14 -3.75
C VAL A 124 -10.04 9.94 -2.59
N ALA A 125 -9.75 9.27 -1.48
CA ALA A 125 -9.17 9.88 -0.29
C ALA A 125 -7.74 10.38 -0.55
N VAL A 126 -6.88 9.57 -1.18
CA VAL A 126 -5.50 9.97 -1.52
C VAL A 126 -5.49 11.18 -2.45
N TYR A 127 -6.34 11.19 -3.49
CA TYR A 127 -6.43 12.31 -4.42
C TYR A 127 -6.91 13.59 -3.72
N SER A 128 -8.02 13.50 -2.97
CA SER A 128 -8.60 14.64 -2.27
C SER A 128 -7.63 15.27 -1.27
N ILE A 129 -6.94 14.43 -0.50
CA ILE A 129 -5.92 14.88 0.46
C ILE A 129 -4.68 15.41 -0.28
N GLY A 130 -4.25 14.76 -1.36
CA GLY A 130 -3.16 15.24 -2.21
C GLY A 130 -3.41 16.65 -2.77
N VAL A 131 -4.64 16.93 -3.19
CA VAL A 131 -5.08 18.27 -3.63
C VAL A 131 -5.12 19.25 -2.45
N LEU A 132 -5.66 18.84 -1.29
CA LEU A 132 -5.73 19.68 -0.09
C LEU A 132 -4.35 20.14 0.39
N PHE A 133 -3.36 19.24 0.37
CA PHE A 133 -1.96 19.53 0.70
C PHE A 133 -1.18 20.15 -0.47
N LYS A 134 -1.85 20.51 -1.58
CA LYS A 134 -1.25 21.10 -2.80
C LYS A 134 -0.13 20.26 -3.43
N LYS A 135 -0.12 18.95 -3.16
CA LYS A 135 0.86 18.00 -3.71
C LYS A 135 0.46 17.48 -5.10
N GLU A 136 -0.84 17.47 -5.38
CA GLU A 136 -1.43 17.17 -6.68
C GLU A 136 -2.26 18.35 -7.18
N GLY A 137 -2.20 18.63 -8.49
CA GLY A 137 -3.03 19.65 -9.12
C GLY A 137 -4.46 19.15 -9.30
N PHE A 138 -5.44 20.02 -9.02
CA PHE A 138 -6.84 19.71 -9.26
C PHE A 138 -7.10 19.52 -10.76
N LYS A 139 -7.75 18.40 -11.11
CA LYS A 139 -8.13 18.04 -12.48
C LYS A 139 -9.59 17.59 -12.47
N SER A 140 -10.44 18.32 -13.19
CA SER A 140 -11.88 18.05 -13.24
C SER A 140 -12.20 16.61 -13.67
N ASP A 141 -11.48 16.08 -14.67
CA ASP A 141 -11.70 14.70 -15.14
C ASP A 141 -11.39 13.65 -14.07
N THR A 142 -10.33 13.88 -13.28
CA THR A 142 -9.98 13.00 -12.17
C THR A 142 -11.02 13.08 -11.06
N MET A 143 -11.48 14.29 -10.72
CA MET A 143 -12.53 14.49 -9.72
C MET A 143 -13.86 13.85 -10.14
N MET A 144 -14.26 13.97 -11.41
CA MET A 144 -15.45 13.32 -11.95
C MET A 144 -15.38 11.79 -11.77
N ASN A 145 -14.21 11.20 -12.04
CA ASN A 145 -14.02 9.77 -11.79
C ASN A 145 -14.09 9.41 -10.29
N MET A 146 -13.58 10.26 -9.40
CA MET A 146 -13.70 10.05 -7.95
C MET A 146 -15.16 10.08 -7.47
N LEU A 147 -15.99 10.95 -8.05
CA LEU A 147 -17.42 11.00 -7.77
C LEU A 147 -18.12 9.72 -8.26
N SER A 148 -17.75 9.20 -9.44
CA SER A 148 -18.27 7.93 -9.97
C SER A 148 -17.95 6.74 -9.05
N ILE A 149 -16.70 6.64 -8.57
CA ILE A 149 -16.31 5.61 -7.58
C ILE A 149 -17.15 5.74 -6.31
N SER A 150 -17.28 6.97 -5.79
CA SER A 150 -18.05 7.24 -4.57
C SER A 150 -19.52 6.88 -4.72
N PHE A 151 -20.11 7.13 -5.89
CA PHE A 151 -21.48 6.76 -6.21
C PHE A 151 -21.68 5.24 -6.25
N GLY A 152 -20.76 4.50 -6.88
CA GLY A 152 -20.80 3.04 -6.87
C GLY A 152 -20.72 2.45 -5.46
N VAL A 153 -19.84 3.00 -4.62
CA VAL A 153 -19.73 2.62 -3.20
C VAL A 153 -21.00 2.95 -2.42
N ALA A 154 -21.66 4.08 -2.69
CA ALA A 154 -22.92 4.44 -2.04
C ALA A 154 -24.06 3.48 -2.41
N ILE A 155 -24.19 3.10 -3.69
CA ILE A 155 -25.18 2.09 -4.13
C ILE A 155 -24.90 0.76 -3.45
N ALA A 156 -23.65 0.34 -3.43
CA ALA A 156 -23.31 -0.91 -2.80
C ALA A 156 -23.48 -0.88 -1.28
N ALA A 157 -23.27 0.26 -0.61
CA ALA A 157 -23.62 0.40 0.80
C ALA A 157 -25.13 0.28 1.07
N TYR A 158 -25.96 0.82 0.16
CA TYR A 158 -27.42 0.71 0.27
C TYR A 158 -27.91 -0.74 0.22
N GLY A 159 -27.25 -1.60 -0.57
CA GLY A 159 -27.62 -3.02 -0.68
C GLY A 159 -27.07 -3.93 0.43
N GLU A 160 -26.25 -3.42 1.36
CA GLU A 160 -25.47 -4.25 2.29
C GLU A 160 -26.35 -4.86 3.38
N ALA A 161 -26.33 -6.19 3.49
CA ALA A 161 -27.17 -6.92 4.44
C ALA A 161 -26.76 -6.71 5.91
N ARG A 162 -25.48 -6.45 6.18
CA ARG A 162 -24.95 -6.13 7.52
C ARG A 162 -24.44 -4.71 7.59
N PHE A 163 -25.27 -3.77 7.13
CA PHE A 163 -24.92 -2.36 7.20
C PHE A 163 -24.90 -1.89 8.66
N ASP A 164 -23.72 -1.57 9.15
CA ASP A 164 -23.50 -0.98 10.48
C ASP A 164 -22.81 0.38 10.31
N VAL A 165 -23.50 1.46 10.71
CA VAL A 165 -23.02 2.83 10.54
C VAL A 165 -21.72 3.06 11.30
N TRP A 166 -21.56 2.49 12.48
CA TRP A 166 -20.35 2.65 13.28
C TRP A 166 -19.16 1.97 12.61
N GLY A 167 -19.34 0.74 12.12
CA GLY A 167 -18.36 0.04 11.30
C GLY A 167 -17.95 0.83 10.06
N VAL A 168 -18.91 1.47 9.38
CA VAL A 168 -18.63 2.33 8.22
C VAL A 168 -17.80 3.55 8.62
N ILE A 169 -18.15 4.24 9.71
CA ILE A 169 -17.39 5.39 10.22
C ILE A 169 -15.95 4.98 10.56
N LEU A 170 -15.76 3.85 11.24
CA LEU A 170 -14.43 3.30 11.55
C LEU A 170 -13.64 3.05 10.27
N GLN A 171 -14.22 2.37 9.28
CA GLN A 171 -13.53 2.02 8.04
C GLN A 171 -13.22 3.24 7.17
N LEU A 172 -14.13 4.22 7.08
CA LEU A 172 -13.88 5.49 6.37
C LEU A 172 -12.82 6.33 7.07
N GLY A 173 -12.84 6.39 8.41
CA GLY A 173 -11.79 7.01 9.22
C GLY A 173 -10.42 6.36 8.98
N ALA A 174 -10.38 5.03 8.92
CA ALA A 174 -9.16 4.28 8.59
C ALA A 174 -8.62 4.66 7.20
N VAL A 175 -9.49 4.74 6.19
CA VAL A 175 -9.13 5.18 4.83
C VAL A 175 -8.62 6.63 4.85
N ALA A 176 -9.24 7.53 5.62
CA ALA A 176 -8.77 8.92 5.70
C ALA A 176 -7.36 9.03 6.33
N PHE A 177 -7.12 8.33 7.45
CA PHE A 177 -5.79 8.33 8.09
C PHE A 177 -4.73 7.65 7.21
N GLU A 178 -5.08 6.56 6.54
CA GLU A 178 -4.19 5.87 5.60
C GLU A 178 -3.86 6.76 4.39
N ALA A 179 -4.84 7.46 3.82
CA ALA A 179 -4.60 8.42 2.74
C ALA A 179 -3.67 9.54 3.18
N THR A 180 -3.92 10.11 4.36
CA THR A 180 -3.08 11.17 4.95
C THR A 180 -1.66 10.68 5.14
N ARG A 181 -1.48 9.46 5.67
CA ARG A 181 -0.18 8.81 5.83
C ARG A 181 0.56 8.69 4.51
N LEU A 182 -0.12 8.21 3.46
CA LEU A 182 0.46 8.03 2.13
C LEU A 182 0.90 9.36 1.50
N VAL A 183 0.08 10.42 1.65
CA VAL A 183 0.44 11.76 1.17
C VAL A 183 1.60 12.36 1.96
N LEU A 184 1.62 12.20 3.29
CA LEU A 184 2.74 12.66 4.12
C LEU A 184 4.05 11.90 3.84
N ILE A 185 3.99 10.60 3.53
CA ILE A 185 5.16 9.85 3.05
C ILE A 185 5.71 10.50 1.77
N GLN A 186 4.83 10.82 0.81
CA GLN A 186 5.25 11.45 -0.44
C GLN A 186 5.87 12.83 -0.24
N ILE A 187 5.35 13.64 0.69
CA ILE A 187 5.89 14.97 1.02
C ILE A 187 7.21 14.81 1.79
N LEU A 188 7.17 14.18 2.97
CA LEU A 188 8.28 14.24 3.94
C LEU A 188 9.48 13.37 3.56
N LEU A 189 9.27 12.25 2.88
CA LEU A 189 10.35 11.35 2.46
C LEU A 189 10.75 11.57 1.00
N GLY A 190 9.80 11.97 0.15
CA GLY A 190 10.07 12.33 -1.24
C GLY A 190 11.03 13.52 -1.35
N ASP A 191 10.77 14.59 -0.60
CA ASP A 191 11.57 15.82 -0.64
C ASP A 191 13.00 15.62 -0.09
N LYS A 192 13.20 14.64 0.79
CA LYS A 192 14.50 14.30 1.38
C LYS A 192 15.30 13.29 0.55
N GLY A 193 14.74 12.78 -0.56
CA GLY A 193 15.37 11.75 -1.38
C GLY A 193 15.56 10.40 -0.67
N ILE A 194 14.88 10.17 0.46
CA ILE A 194 15.04 8.96 1.27
C ILE A 194 14.12 7.88 0.72
N LYS A 195 14.71 6.88 0.06
CA LYS A 195 13.98 5.67 -0.35
C LYS A 195 14.06 4.62 0.75
N LEU A 196 12.98 4.48 1.52
CA LEU A 196 12.86 3.40 2.49
C LEU A 196 12.28 2.17 1.80
N ASN A 197 12.99 1.05 1.89
CA ASN A 197 12.37 -0.23 1.58
C ASN A 197 11.34 -0.60 2.68
N PRO A 198 10.39 -1.53 2.44
CA PRO A 198 9.37 -1.85 3.42
C PRO A 198 9.89 -2.40 4.74
N ILE A 199 11.01 -3.15 4.76
CA ILE A 199 11.59 -3.68 6.01
C ILE A 199 12.17 -2.55 6.86
N THR A 200 12.93 -1.64 6.25
CA THR A 200 13.45 -0.44 6.91
C THR A 200 12.33 0.50 7.33
N SER A 201 11.27 0.60 6.53
CA SER A 201 10.06 1.37 6.89
C SER A 201 9.42 0.77 8.14
N LEU A 202 9.26 -0.55 8.20
CA LEU A 202 8.72 -1.27 9.35
C LEU A 202 9.59 -1.08 10.60
N TYR A 203 10.91 -1.16 10.46
CA TYR A 203 11.87 -0.92 11.54
C TYR A 203 11.72 0.47 12.19
N TYR A 204 11.49 1.51 11.38
CA TYR A 204 11.34 2.87 11.90
C TYR A 204 9.92 3.19 12.38
N VAL A 205 8.91 2.68 11.69
CA VAL A 205 7.50 3.05 11.89
C VAL A 205 6.83 2.16 12.95
N ALA A 206 7.10 0.85 12.99
CA ALA A 206 6.42 -0.09 13.89
C ALA A 206 6.58 0.25 15.39
N PRO A 207 7.77 0.64 15.90
CA PRO A 207 7.90 1.08 17.30
C PRO A 207 7.04 2.31 17.62
N CYS A 208 6.98 3.29 16.71
CA CYS A 208 6.11 4.45 16.86
C CYS A 208 4.65 4.01 16.91
N CYS A 209 4.22 3.13 16.02
CA CYS A 209 2.85 2.64 16.00
C CYS A 209 2.48 1.96 17.31
N LEU A 210 3.36 1.12 17.85
CA LEU A 210 3.16 0.47 19.15
C LEU A 210 2.97 1.51 20.26
N ALA A 211 3.83 2.54 20.32
CA ALA A 211 3.72 3.60 21.31
C ALA A 211 2.40 4.39 21.19
N PHE A 212 1.96 4.71 19.97
CA PHE A 212 0.69 5.40 19.76
C PHE A 212 -0.54 4.54 20.03
N LEU A 213 -0.47 3.23 19.76
CA LEU A 213 -1.55 2.27 20.08
C LEU A 213 -1.66 1.98 21.57
N PHE A 214 -0.55 2.08 22.31
CA PHE A 214 -0.54 1.84 23.76
C PHE A 214 -1.46 2.80 24.52
N ILE A 215 -1.58 4.05 24.06
CA ILE A 215 -2.45 5.06 24.69
C ILE A 215 -3.92 4.63 24.66
N PRO A 216 -4.59 4.44 23.50
CA PRO A 216 -5.98 3.99 23.47
C PRO A 216 -6.14 2.58 24.05
N TRP A 217 -5.13 1.71 23.96
CA TRP A 217 -5.18 0.37 24.56
C TRP A 217 -5.44 0.40 26.06
N ILE A 218 -4.74 1.26 26.81
CA ILE A 218 -4.90 1.42 28.27
C ILE A 218 -6.34 1.75 28.65
N TYR A 219 -7.02 2.58 27.85
CA TYR A 219 -8.36 3.07 28.18
C TYR A 219 -9.49 2.20 27.62
N VAL A 220 -9.26 1.53 26.49
CA VAL A 220 -10.33 0.83 25.75
C VAL A 220 -10.30 -0.67 26.02
N GLU A 221 -9.16 -1.33 25.79
CA GLU A 221 -9.09 -2.80 25.78
C GLU A 221 -8.48 -3.38 27.05
N PHE A 222 -7.50 -2.70 27.65
CA PHE A 222 -6.83 -3.19 28.85
C PHE A 222 -7.77 -3.45 30.03
N PRO A 223 -8.75 -2.57 30.36
CA PRO A 223 -9.66 -2.83 31.48
C PRO A 223 -10.50 -4.08 31.22
N VAL A 224 -11.04 -4.21 30.01
CA VAL A 224 -11.87 -5.36 29.61
C VAL A 224 -11.05 -6.65 29.59
N LEU A 225 -9.82 -6.61 29.07
CA LEU A 225 -8.91 -7.75 29.07
C LEU A 225 -8.54 -8.20 30.48
N ARG A 226 -8.29 -7.25 31.39
CA ARG A 226 -7.98 -7.53 32.79
C ARG A 226 -9.15 -8.23 33.51
N ASP A 227 -10.37 -7.81 33.22
CA ASP A 227 -11.57 -8.32 33.90
C ASP A 227 -12.07 -9.63 33.28
N THR A 228 -11.85 -9.83 31.97
CA THR A 228 -12.39 -10.97 31.22
C THR A 228 -11.39 -12.14 31.09
N SER A 229 -10.09 -11.89 31.21
CA SER A 229 -9.06 -12.87 30.83
C SER A 229 -8.25 -13.37 32.03
N SER A 230 -8.34 -14.67 32.31
CA SER A 230 -7.15 -15.42 32.71
C SER A 230 -6.21 -15.41 31.50
N PHE A 231 -5.08 -14.69 31.55
CA PHE A 231 -4.14 -14.50 30.42
C PHE A 231 -3.64 -15.82 29.79
N HIS A 232 -4.46 -16.45 28.95
CA HIS A 232 -4.12 -17.62 28.13
C HIS A 232 -4.20 -17.20 26.66
N LEU A 233 -3.19 -16.46 26.22
CA LEU A 233 -3.01 -16.15 24.81
C LEU A 233 -2.54 -17.40 24.08
N ASP A 234 -3.26 -17.80 23.03
CA ASP A 234 -2.82 -18.87 22.14
C ASP A 234 -1.64 -18.40 21.28
N TYR A 235 -0.43 -18.65 21.78
CA TYR A 235 0.80 -18.25 21.12
C TYR A 235 0.93 -18.80 19.69
N ALA A 236 0.32 -19.96 19.39
CA ALA A 236 0.36 -20.53 18.05
C ALA A 236 -0.51 -19.73 17.08
N ILE A 237 -1.74 -19.41 17.46
CA ILE A 237 -2.67 -18.63 16.62
C ILE A 237 -2.15 -17.21 16.39
N PHE A 238 -1.85 -16.49 17.48
CA PHE A 238 -1.39 -15.10 17.38
C PHE A 238 0.02 -15.00 16.77
N GLY A 239 0.89 -15.98 17.05
CA GLY A 239 2.22 -16.09 16.44
C GLY A 239 2.15 -16.34 14.93
N ALA A 240 1.33 -17.30 14.48
CA ALA A 240 1.12 -17.59 13.06
C ALA A 240 0.49 -16.39 12.32
N ASN A 241 -0.51 -15.74 12.93
CA ASN A 241 -1.14 -14.56 12.35
C ASN A 241 -0.14 -13.39 12.21
N SER A 242 0.69 -13.15 13.23
CA SER A 242 1.75 -12.13 13.19
C SER A 242 2.85 -12.48 12.18
N PHE A 243 3.19 -13.76 12.04
CA PHE A 243 4.13 -14.23 11.03
C PHE A 243 3.60 -13.99 9.62
N CYS A 244 2.32 -14.25 9.35
CA CYS A 244 1.68 -13.91 8.08
C CYS A 244 1.73 -12.40 7.81
N ALA A 245 1.46 -11.56 8.82
CA ALA A 245 1.55 -10.11 8.70
C ALA A 245 2.98 -9.64 8.36
N PHE A 246 3.99 -10.24 9.00
CA PHE A 246 5.38 -9.98 8.69
C PHE A 246 5.78 -10.47 7.28
N ALA A 247 5.39 -11.69 6.92
CA ALA A 247 5.66 -12.28 5.61
C ALA A 247 5.03 -11.44 4.48
N LEU A 248 3.82 -10.88 4.70
CA LEU A 248 3.20 -9.94 3.78
C LEU A 248 4.08 -8.69 3.57
N ASN A 249 4.64 -8.11 4.64
CA ASN A 249 5.55 -6.97 4.52
C ASN A 249 6.82 -7.32 3.71
N LEU A 250 7.37 -8.52 3.89
CA LEU A 250 8.48 -9.01 3.07
C LEU A 250 8.08 -9.21 1.61
N ALA A 251 6.91 -9.78 1.35
CA ALA A 251 6.38 -9.95 0.01
C ALA A 251 6.17 -8.61 -0.70
N VAL A 252 5.70 -7.57 0.01
CA VAL A 252 5.63 -6.19 -0.53
C VAL A 252 7.01 -5.68 -0.91
N PHE A 253 8.04 -5.89 -0.08
CA PHE A 253 9.42 -5.50 -0.44
C PHE A 253 9.92 -6.16 -1.71
N LEU A 254 9.77 -7.49 -1.81
CA LEU A 254 10.18 -8.25 -2.98
C LEU A 254 9.40 -7.81 -4.22
N LEU A 255 8.09 -7.60 -4.07
CA LEU A 255 7.22 -7.17 -5.16
C LEU A 255 7.59 -5.77 -5.66
N VAL A 256 7.78 -4.79 -4.78
CA VAL A 256 8.23 -3.44 -5.16
C VAL A 256 9.59 -3.46 -5.85
N GLY A 257 10.52 -4.31 -5.38
CA GLY A 257 11.86 -4.40 -5.95
C GLY A 257 11.94 -5.11 -7.31
N LYS A 258 10.92 -5.89 -7.68
CA LYS A 258 10.93 -6.74 -8.88
C LYS A 258 9.82 -6.44 -9.88
N THR A 259 8.85 -5.63 -9.51
CA THR A 259 7.71 -5.27 -10.37
C THR A 259 7.53 -3.77 -10.46
N SER A 260 6.76 -3.35 -11.46
CA SER A 260 6.45 -1.93 -11.65
C SER A 260 5.31 -1.48 -10.73
N ALA A 261 5.23 -0.17 -10.47
CA ALA A 261 4.09 0.42 -9.78
C ALA A 261 2.75 0.11 -10.48
N LEU A 262 2.77 -0.05 -11.82
CA LEU A 262 1.61 -0.50 -12.58
C LEU A 262 1.18 -1.93 -12.19
N THR A 263 2.12 -2.87 -12.18
CA THR A 263 1.84 -4.28 -11.84
C THR A 263 1.20 -4.37 -10.45
N MET A 264 1.70 -3.61 -9.48
CA MET A 264 1.13 -3.56 -8.14
C MET A 264 -0.29 -3.01 -8.12
N ASN A 265 -0.57 -1.92 -8.85
CA ASN A 265 -1.93 -1.34 -8.90
C ASN A 265 -2.94 -2.32 -9.50
N VAL A 266 -2.60 -2.98 -10.61
CA VAL A 266 -3.49 -3.97 -11.25
C VAL A 266 -3.67 -5.20 -10.37
N ALA A 267 -2.58 -5.74 -9.80
CA ALA A 267 -2.63 -6.87 -8.89
C ALA A 267 -3.47 -6.57 -7.65
N GLY A 268 -3.43 -5.33 -7.14
CA GLY A 268 -4.27 -4.88 -6.02
C GLY A 268 -5.77 -4.99 -6.33
N VAL A 269 -6.19 -4.56 -7.52
CA VAL A 269 -7.59 -4.69 -7.95
C VAL A 269 -8.02 -6.16 -8.04
N VAL A 270 -7.17 -7.02 -8.63
CA VAL A 270 -7.44 -8.46 -8.73
C VAL A 270 -7.56 -9.10 -7.35
N LYS A 271 -6.64 -8.76 -6.44
CA LYS A 271 -6.65 -9.23 -5.05
C LYS A 271 -7.95 -8.86 -4.34
N ASP A 272 -8.43 -7.63 -4.51
CA ASP A 272 -9.66 -7.14 -3.89
C ASP A 272 -10.89 -7.90 -4.41
N TRP A 273 -10.93 -8.23 -5.71
CA TRP A 273 -11.96 -9.08 -6.32
C TRP A 273 -11.97 -10.49 -5.75
N LEU A 274 -10.79 -11.11 -5.65
CA LEU A 274 -10.64 -12.44 -5.08
C LEU A 274 -11.11 -12.48 -3.62
N LEU A 275 -10.83 -11.43 -2.85
CA LEU A 275 -11.31 -11.28 -1.47
C LEU A 275 -12.82 -11.22 -1.38
N ILE A 276 -13.48 -10.42 -2.23
CA ILE A 276 -14.95 -10.35 -2.25
C ILE A 276 -15.57 -11.69 -2.64
N ALA A 277 -15.05 -12.33 -3.70
CA ALA A 277 -15.54 -13.62 -4.17
C ALA A 277 -15.38 -14.72 -3.09
N PHE A 278 -14.27 -14.70 -2.36
CA PHE A 278 -14.07 -15.61 -1.24
C PHE A 278 -14.98 -15.28 -0.04
N SER A 279 -15.14 -14.00 0.30
CA SER A 279 -16.05 -13.57 1.36
C SER A 279 -17.44 -14.12 1.16
N TRP A 280 -17.93 -14.03 -0.07
CA TRP A 280 -19.23 -14.54 -0.46
C TRP A 280 -19.29 -16.08 -0.46
N SER A 281 -18.28 -16.75 -1.04
CA SER A 281 -18.33 -18.21 -1.22
C SER A 281 -17.96 -19.03 0.02
N VAL A 282 -17.00 -18.58 0.82
CA VAL A 282 -16.41 -19.32 1.96
C VAL A 282 -16.86 -18.75 3.29
N ILE A 283 -16.76 -17.44 3.49
CA ILE A 283 -17.22 -16.77 4.74
C ILE A 283 -18.76 -16.71 4.79
N LYS A 284 -19.43 -16.97 3.65
CA LYS A 284 -20.88 -16.94 3.47
C LYS A 284 -21.47 -15.56 3.78
N ASP A 285 -20.73 -14.52 3.45
CA ASP A 285 -21.24 -13.15 3.52
C ASP A 285 -22.36 -12.97 2.48
N THR A 286 -23.49 -12.41 2.91
CA THR A 286 -24.62 -12.10 2.01
C THR A 286 -24.25 -10.96 1.06
N VAL A 287 -24.19 -11.24 -0.24
CA VAL A 287 -23.99 -10.22 -1.29
C VAL A 287 -25.28 -10.10 -2.08
N THR A 288 -25.93 -8.95 -2.01
CA THR A 288 -27.17 -8.68 -2.76
C THR A 288 -26.85 -8.29 -4.21
N PRO A 289 -27.82 -8.44 -5.15
CA PRO A 289 -27.63 -7.96 -6.52
C PRO A 289 -27.32 -6.45 -6.58
N ILE A 290 -27.89 -5.67 -5.66
CA ILE A 290 -27.63 -4.22 -5.55
C ILE A 290 -26.18 -3.98 -5.11
N ASN A 291 -25.66 -4.75 -4.15
CA ASN A 291 -24.24 -4.70 -3.79
C ASN A 291 -23.35 -4.94 -5.00
N LEU A 292 -23.63 -6.00 -5.75
CA LEU A 292 -22.82 -6.40 -6.89
C LEU A 292 -22.83 -5.34 -7.99
N PHE A 293 -23.98 -4.69 -8.23
CA PHE A 293 -24.08 -3.59 -9.17
C PHE A 293 -23.23 -2.38 -8.75
N GLY A 294 -23.33 -1.95 -7.49
CA GLY A 294 -22.51 -0.86 -6.96
C GLY A 294 -21.01 -1.19 -6.95
N TYR A 295 -20.65 -2.43 -6.63
CA TYR A 295 -19.28 -2.96 -6.75
C TYR A 295 -18.78 -2.80 -8.19
N GLY A 296 -19.58 -3.21 -9.17
CA GLY A 296 -19.25 -3.06 -10.59
C GLY A 296 -18.91 -1.62 -10.98
N ILE A 297 -19.76 -0.66 -10.60
CA ILE A 297 -19.53 0.77 -10.87
C ILE A 297 -18.25 1.26 -10.20
N ALA A 298 -18.08 0.98 -8.90
CA ALA A 298 -16.91 1.44 -8.15
C ALA A 298 -15.60 0.87 -8.74
N PHE A 299 -15.60 -0.42 -9.10
CA PHE A 299 -14.44 -1.06 -9.70
C PHE A 299 -14.10 -0.55 -11.08
N LEU A 300 -15.10 -0.31 -11.94
CA LEU A 300 -14.85 0.31 -13.24
C LEU A 300 -14.25 1.70 -13.09
N GLY A 301 -14.71 2.49 -12.12
CA GLY A 301 -14.12 3.80 -11.80
C GLY A 301 -12.67 3.70 -11.30
N VAL A 302 -12.36 2.73 -10.43
CA VAL A 302 -10.97 2.48 -9.96
C VAL A 302 -10.08 1.97 -11.09
N ALA A 303 -10.59 1.08 -11.95
CA ALA A 303 -9.87 0.58 -13.11
C ALA A 303 -9.56 1.70 -14.09
N TYR A 304 -10.55 2.56 -14.37
CA TYR A 304 -10.37 3.76 -15.19
C TYR A 304 -9.35 4.73 -14.57
N TYR A 305 -9.43 4.99 -13.26
CA TYR A 305 -8.44 5.82 -12.54
C TYR A 305 -7.02 5.28 -12.73
N ASN A 306 -6.83 3.98 -12.46
CA ASN A 306 -5.54 3.32 -12.55
C ASN A 306 -5.01 3.34 -13.99
N HIS A 307 -5.90 3.18 -14.99
CA HIS A 307 -5.55 3.29 -16.39
C HIS A 307 -5.12 4.71 -16.77
N ALA A 308 -5.89 5.74 -16.39
CA ALA A 308 -5.56 7.14 -16.66
C ALA A 308 -4.24 7.55 -16.00
N LYS A 309 -4.03 7.13 -14.74
CA LYS A 309 -2.77 7.36 -14.01
C LYS A 309 -1.60 6.65 -14.67
N LEU A 310 -1.81 5.43 -15.19
CA LEU A 310 -0.80 4.72 -15.97
C LEU A 310 -0.39 5.49 -17.23
N GLN A 311 -1.36 5.94 -18.03
CA GLN A 311 -1.06 6.68 -19.26
C GLN A 311 -0.28 7.95 -18.96
N ALA A 312 -0.64 8.66 -17.90
CA ALA A 312 0.10 9.84 -17.45
C ALA A 312 1.55 9.53 -17.01
N LEU A 313 1.79 8.38 -16.37
CA LEU A 313 3.15 7.95 -16.01
C LEU A 313 3.98 7.59 -17.24
N LYS A 314 3.40 6.88 -18.21
CA LYS A 314 4.07 6.53 -19.48
C LYS A 314 4.47 7.78 -20.25
N ALA A 315 3.54 8.74 -20.41
CA ALA A 315 3.80 10.00 -21.09
C ALA A 315 4.96 10.78 -20.43
N LYS A 316 5.00 10.84 -19.09
CA LYS A 316 6.10 11.48 -18.35
C LYS A 316 7.44 10.76 -18.53
N GLU A 317 7.43 9.43 -18.62
CA GLU A 317 8.66 8.67 -18.85
C GLU A 317 9.19 8.86 -20.27
N GLU A 318 8.31 8.90 -21.27
CA GLU A 318 8.64 9.22 -22.65
C GLU A 318 9.18 10.65 -22.80
N GLU A 319 8.57 11.62 -22.12
CA GLU A 319 9.05 13.01 -22.08
C GLU A 319 10.46 13.09 -21.46
N LYS A 320 10.71 12.41 -20.34
CA LYS A 320 12.05 12.33 -19.75
C LYS A 320 13.09 11.72 -20.69
N LYS A 321 12.74 10.65 -21.40
CA LYS A 321 13.64 10.03 -22.39
C LYS A 321 13.96 10.98 -23.53
N LYS A 322 12.99 11.74 -24.03
CA LYS A 322 13.20 12.76 -25.07
C LYS A 322 14.14 13.88 -24.60
N ILE A 323 13.97 14.36 -23.36
CA ILE A 323 14.86 15.38 -22.77
C ILE A 323 16.28 14.83 -22.63
N GLN A 324 16.45 13.61 -22.10
CA GLN A 324 17.76 12.97 -21.99
C GLN A 324 18.45 12.80 -23.35
N GLN A 325 17.70 12.39 -24.38
CA GLN A 325 18.23 12.26 -25.73
C GLN A 325 18.65 13.61 -26.32
N ALA A 326 17.86 14.67 -26.09
CA ALA A 326 18.19 16.02 -26.53
C ALA A 326 19.43 16.58 -25.80
N ASP A 327 19.58 16.31 -24.51
CA ASP A 327 20.75 16.71 -23.71
C ASP A 327 22.02 15.98 -24.19
N GLU A 328 21.92 14.66 -24.47
CA GLU A 328 23.03 13.87 -25.03
C GLU A 328 23.43 14.35 -26.43
N GLU A 329 22.46 14.68 -27.29
CA GLU A 329 22.70 15.21 -28.63
C GLU A 329 23.35 16.60 -28.58
N SER A 330 22.87 17.48 -27.70
CA SER A 330 23.48 18.80 -27.48
C SER A 330 24.91 18.70 -26.93
N GLY A 331 25.20 17.72 -26.07
CA GLY A 331 26.55 17.46 -25.57
C GLY A 331 27.52 17.06 -26.68
N ARG A 332 27.10 16.14 -27.56
CA ARG A 332 27.91 15.71 -28.72
C ARG A 332 28.21 16.84 -29.70
N LEU A 333 27.23 17.69 -29.98
CA LEU A 333 27.41 18.85 -30.87
C LEU A 333 28.37 19.90 -30.29
N LEU A 334 28.45 20.02 -28.96
CA LEU A 334 29.43 20.88 -28.31
C LEU A 334 30.85 20.29 -28.39
N GLU A 335 31.01 18.98 -28.18
CA GLU A 335 32.30 18.28 -28.35
C GLU A 335 32.81 18.36 -29.80
N GLU A 336 31.95 18.16 -30.81
CA GLU A 336 32.34 18.33 -32.21
C GLU A 336 32.79 19.77 -32.50
N ARG A 337 32.10 20.77 -31.94
CA ARG A 337 32.45 22.18 -32.14
C ARG A 337 33.75 22.57 -31.44
N GLU A 338 34.05 22.01 -30.26
CA GLU A 338 35.33 22.22 -29.57
C GLU A 338 36.48 21.54 -30.32
N GLY A 339 36.28 20.32 -30.81
CA GLY A 339 37.24 19.61 -31.66
C GLY A 339 37.56 20.35 -32.97
N ASP A 340 36.55 20.93 -33.63
CA ASP A 340 36.75 21.75 -34.83
C ASP A 340 37.51 23.06 -34.55
N VAL A 341 37.35 23.63 -33.35
CA VAL A 341 38.05 24.86 -32.94
C VAL A 341 39.50 24.57 -32.55
N GLU A 342 39.79 23.44 -31.91
CA GLU A 342 41.16 22.99 -31.65
C GLU A 342 41.88 22.58 -32.94
N GLY A 343 41.20 21.89 -33.86
CA GLY A 343 41.74 21.54 -35.17
C GLY A 343 42.16 22.77 -35.98
N LYS A 344 41.32 23.82 -36.01
CA LYS A 344 41.64 25.08 -36.69
C LYS A 344 42.76 25.89 -36.03
N LYS A 345 42.96 25.78 -34.71
CA LYS A 345 44.07 26.43 -34.00
C LYS A 345 45.41 25.74 -34.26
N ASN A 346 45.42 24.41 -34.40
CA ASN A 346 46.63 23.67 -34.74
C ASN A 346 47.09 23.92 -36.19
N ASP A 347 46.15 24.08 -37.14
CA ASP A 347 46.50 24.42 -38.53
C ASP A 347 47.05 25.85 -38.71
N GLN A 348 46.68 26.79 -37.82
CA GLN A 348 47.19 28.18 -37.87
C GLN A 348 48.53 28.40 -37.16
N SER A 349 49.02 27.43 -36.39
CA SER A 349 50.29 27.53 -35.64
C SER A 349 51.44 26.71 -36.26
N GLY A 350 51.16 25.98 -37.35
CA GLY A 350 52.13 25.15 -38.09
C GLY A 350 52.75 25.80 -39.33
N ASN A 351 52.47 27.08 -39.59
CA ASN A 351 53.06 27.89 -40.68
C ASN A 351 53.78 29.10 -40.07
#